data_AF-A0A356WSU5-F1
#
_entry.id   AF-A0A356WSU5-F1
#
_cell.length_a   1.000
_cell.length_b   1.000
_cell.length_c   1.000
_cell.angle_alpha   90.00
_cell.angle_beta   90.00
_cell.angle_gamma   90.00
#
_symmetry.space_group_name_H-M   'P 1'
#
loop_
_entity.id
_entity.type
_entity.pdbx_description
1 polymer ?
#
loop_
_entity_poly.entity_id
_entity_poly.type
_entity_poly.pdbx_seq_one_letter_code
_entity_poly.pdbx_strand_id
1 'polypeptide(L)' 'GCGLRLNELLHLKLTDVDSKNKIILIRKAKGGKDRVVMLSPLLLESLRHY' A
#
# COMPACT_ATOMS: atom_id res chain seq x y z
N GLY A 1 -5.16 1.57 -12.24
CA GLY A 1 -4.67 2.13 -10.96
C GLY A 1 -5.00 1.15 -9.84
N CYS A 2 -4.08 0.94 -8.90
CA CYS A 2 -4.41 0.21 -7.67
C CYS A 2 -5.42 1.09 -6.91
N GLY A 3 -6.61 0.57 -6.59
CA GLY A 3 -7.73 1.33 -5.99
C GLY A 3 -7.47 1.75 -4.54
N LEU A 4 -6.34 2.39 -4.31
CA LEU A 4 -5.86 2.96 -3.06
C LEU A 4 -6.48 4.33 -2.87
N ARG A 5 -6.92 4.62 -1.66
CA ARG A 5 -7.31 5.97 -1.26
C ARG A 5 -6.06 6.75 -0.89
N LEU A 6 -6.08 8.05 -1.16
CA LEU A 6 -4.98 8.96 -0.84
C LEU A 6 -4.56 8.87 0.64
N ASN A 7 -5.53 8.76 1.55
CA ASN A 7 -5.27 8.67 2.99
C ASN A 7 -4.60 7.34 3.40
N GLU A 8 -4.83 6.26 2.64
CA GLU A 8 -4.17 4.97 2.83
C GLU A 8 -2.71 5.03 2.38
N LEU A 9 -2.43 5.76 1.29
CA LEU A 9 -1.07 6.01 0.80
C LEU A 9 -0.28 6.90 1.78
N LEU A 10 -0.89 7.97 2.30
CA LEU A 10 -0.26 8.91 3.25
C LEU A 10 0.13 8.24 4.57
N HIS A 11 -0.68 7.28 5.04
CA HIS A 11 -0.39 6.52 6.26
C HIS A 11 0.35 5.21 6.00
N LEU A 12 0.71 4.94 4.75
CA LEU A 12 1.41 3.72 4.40
C LEU A 12 2.83 3.75 4.96
N LYS A 13 3.20 2.69 5.68
CA LYS A 13 4.57 2.50 6.11
C LYS A 13 5.28 1.54 5.18
N LEU A 14 6.57 1.78 4.93
CA LEU A 14 7.46 0.84 4.23
C LEU A 14 7.45 -0.55 4.87
N THR A 15 7.23 -0.64 6.19
CA THR A 15 7.10 -1.92 6.91
C THR A 15 5.89 -2.75 6.51
N ASP A 16 4.85 -2.11 5.98
CA ASP A 16 3.65 -2.78 5.49
C ASP A 16 3.75 -3.16 4.00
N VAL A 17 4.82 -2.76 3.32
CA VAL A 17 5.07 -3.10 1.91
C VAL A 17 5.91 -4.37 1.84
N ASP A 18 5.28 -5.47 1.46
CA ASP A 18 5.99 -6.71 1.16
C ASP A 18 6.38 -6.70 -0.33
N SER A 19 7.59 -6.25 -0.60
CA SER A 19 8.15 -6.18 -1.95
C SER A 19 8.48 -7.54 -2.54
N LYS A 20 8.55 -8.61 -1.72
CA LYS A 20 8.80 -9.99 -2.14
C LYS A 20 7.55 -10.62 -2.78
N ASN A 21 6.40 -10.42 -2.17
CA ASN A 21 5.11 -10.88 -2.65
C ASN A 21 4.35 -9.82 -3.45
N LYS A 22 4.89 -8.59 -3.54
CA LYS A 22 4.26 -7.44 -4.19
C LYS A 22 2.85 -7.19 -3.63
N ILE A 23 2.76 -7.10 -2.31
CA ILE A 23 1.52 -6.77 -1.61
C ILE A 23 1.77 -5.64 -0.62
N ILE A 24 0.73 -4.84 -0.40
CA ILE A 24 0.72 -3.81 0.63
C ILE A 24 -0.34 -4.16 1.66
N LEU A 25 0.05 -4.12 2.92
CA LEU A 25 -0.87 -4.18 4.05
C LEU A 25 -1.40 -2.78 4.36
N ILE A 26 -2.70 -2.55 4.19
CA ILE A 26 -3.34 -1.32 4.64
C ILE A 26 -3.91 -1.57 6.03
N ARG A 27 -3.20 -1.12 7.04
CA ARG A 27 -3.69 -1.09 8.43
C ARG A 27 -4.58 0.14 8.61
N LYS A 28 -5.69 -0.02 9.36
CA LYS A 28 -6.73 1.03 9.54
C LYS A 28 -7.47 1.43 8.25
N ALA A 29 -7.84 0.46 7.41
CA ALA A 29 -8.79 0.75 6.35
C ALA A 29 -10.19 1.09 6.95
N LYS A 30 -11.11 1.50 6.09
CA LYS A 30 -12.46 1.96 6.50
C LYS A 30 -13.12 0.93 7.43
N GLY A 31 -13.50 1.37 8.63
CA GLY A 31 -14.12 0.53 9.66
C GLY A 31 -13.14 -0.17 10.60
N GLY A 32 -11.86 0.21 10.60
CA GLY A 32 -10.84 -0.35 11.49
C GLY A 32 -10.34 -1.74 11.08
N LYS A 33 -10.75 -2.22 9.91
CA LYS A 33 -10.28 -3.48 9.34
C LYS A 33 -9.00 -3.27 8.56
N ASP A 34 -8.08 -4.20 8.71
CA ASP A 34 -6.96 -4.38 7.80
C ASP A 34 -7.46 -4.88 6.43
N ARG A 35 -6.78 -4.46 5.37
CA ARG A 35 -6.95 -5.07 4.05
C ARG A 35 -5.60 -5.21 3.38
N VAL A 36 -5.50 -6.19 2.50
CA VAL A 36 -4.33 -6.37 1.64
C VAL A 36 -4.69 -5.89 0.25
N VAL A 37 -3.78 -5.16 -0.38
CA VAL A 37 -3.91 -4.75 -1.78
C VAL A 37 -2.68 -5.21 -2.54
N MET A 38 -2.89 -5.64 -3.79
CA MET A 38 -1.76 -6.01 -4.64
C MET A 38 -1.00 -4.75 -5.01
N LEU A 39 0.31 -4.78 -4.76
CA LEU A 39 1.23 -3.74 -5.16
C LEU A 39 1.43 -3.87 -6.68
N SER A 40 0.89 -2.91 -7.42
CA SER A 40 1.25 -2.80 -8.82
C SER A 40 2.69 -2.29 -8.91
N PRO A 41 3.55 -2.86 -9.77
CA PRO A 41 4.96 -2.47 -9.88
C PRO A 41 5.16 -0.97 -10.08
N LEU A 42 4.23 -0.32 -10.77
CA LEU A 42 4.23 1.14 -10.98
C LEU A 42 4.22 1.93 -9.67
N LEU A 43 3.51 1.45 -8.64
CA LEU A 43 3.43 2.13 -7.34
C LEU A 43 4.68 1.87 -6.50
N LEU A 44 5.30 0.69 -6.62
CA LEU A 44 6.60 0.40 -6.01
C LEU A 44 7.67 1.36 -6.56
N GLU A 45 7.67 1.60 -7.87
CA GLU A 45 8.58 2.56 -8.50
C GLU A 45 8.34 3.97 -7.98
N SER A 46 7.09 4.43 -7.91
CA SER A 46 6.78 5.75 -7.32
C SER A 46 7.19 5.86 -5.85
N LEU A 47 7.03 4.80 -5.06
CA LEU A 47 7.47 4.75 -3.65
C LEU A 47 8.99 4.66 -3.50
N ARG A 48 9.71 4.10 -4.48
CA ARG A 48 11.19 4.09 -4.50
C ARG A 48 11.79 5.41 -4.97
N HIS A 49 11.02 6.15 -5.74
CA HIS A 49 11.44 7.43 -6.33
C HIS A 49 11.13 8.64 -5.44
N TYR A 50 10.49 8.41 -4.28
CA TYR A 50 10.21 9.39 -3.23
C TYR A 50 11.04 9.07 -1.99
#